data_AF-A0A9W6IU64-F1
#
_entry.id   AF-A0A9W6IU64-F1
#
_cell.length_a   1.000
_cell.length_b   1.000
_cell.length_c   1.000
_cell.angle_alpha   90.00
_cell.angle_beta   90.00
_cell.angle_gamma   90.00
#
_symmetry.space_group_name_H-M   'P 1'
#
loop_
_entity.id
_entity.type
_entity.pdbx_description
1 polymer ?
#
loop_
_entity_poly.entity_id
_entity_poly.type
_entity_poly.pdbx_seq_one_letter_code
_entity_poly.pdbx_strand_id
1 'polypeptide(L)' 'MTRPAGAPFQRLDPAARAEAAAYVATLTVELARIARSNALPTLAYLLDIARLEAETQAREPALPQSERAERAERR' A
#
# COMPACT_ATOMS: atom_id res chain seq x y z
N MET A 1 -27.28 -10.56 18.03
CA MET A 1 -26.18 -10.74 17.04
C MET A 1 -26.81 -10.52 15.67
N THR A 2 -26.42 -9.56 14.84
CA THR A 2 -25.13 -9.48 14.12
C THR A 2 -24.90 -8.05 13.57
N ARG A 3 -23.64 -7.58 13.67
CA ARG A 3 -23.12 -6.30 13.16
C ARG A 3 -23.34 -6.18 11.64
N PRO A 4 -23.72 -5.00 11.09
CA PRO A 4 -23.70 -4.82 9.64
C PRO A 4 -22.26 -4.98 9.17
N ALA A 5 -22.03 -6.00 8.33
CA ALA A 5 -20.75 -6.23 7.68
C ALA A 5 -20.37 -4.92 6.97
N GLY A 6 -19.18 -4.41 7.30
CA GLY A 6 -18.67 -3.16 6.75
C GLY A 6 -18.78 -3.17 5.24
N ALA A 7 -19.18 -2.04 4.67
CA ALA A 7 -19.21 -1.82 3.22
C ALA A 7 -17.94 -2.42 2.60
N PRO A 8 -18.06 -3.20 1.51
CA PRO A 8 -16.89 -3.80 0.89
C PRO A 8 -15.98 -2.64 0.48
N PHE A 9 -14.76 -2.59 1.02
CA PHE A 9 -13.67 -1.93 0.31
C PHE A 9 -13.64 -2.63 -1.04
N GLN A 10 -14.27 -2.01 -2.06
CA GLN A 10 -14.36 -2.57 -3.40
C GLN A 10 -12.96 -3.04 -3.75
N ARG A 11 -12.81 -4.32 -4.09
CA ARG A 11 -11.50 -4.84 -4.52
C ARG A 11 -11.13 -4.02 -5.74
N LEU A 12 -10.26 -3.04 -5.56
CA LEU A 12 -9.69 -2.29 -6.66
C LEU A 12 -9.12 -3.29 -7.64
N ASP A 13 -9.35 -3.04 -8.93
CA ASP A 13 -8.65 -3.78 -9.95
C ASP A 13 -7.13 -3.63 -9.71
N PRO A 14 -6.33 -4.63 -10.12
CA PRO A 14 -4.90 -4.61 -9.83
C PRO A 14 -4.17 -3.37 -10.36
N ALA A 15 -4.60 -2.78 -11.48
CA ALA A 15 -3.97 -1.60 -12.06
C ALA A 15 -4.28 -0.35 -11.23
N ALA A 16 -5.55 -0.14 -10.86
CA ALA A 16 -5.97 0.93 -9.97
C ALA A 16 -5.30 0.84 -8.59
N ARG A 17 -5.04 -0.38 -8.10
CA ARG A 17 -4.28 -0.59 -6.86
C ARG A 17 -2.82 -0.17 -7.00
N ALA A 18 -2.17 -0.55 -8.11
CA ALA A 18 -0.79 -0.16 -8.37
C ALA A 18 -0.64 1.37 -8.53
N GLU A 19 -1.59 2.01 -9.21
CA GLU A 19 -1.67 3.47 -9.34
C GLU A 19 -1.86 4.16 -7.99
N ALA A 20 -2.80 3.67 -7.17
CA ALA A 20 -3.01 4.18 -5.82
C ALA A 20 -1.75 4.02 -4.95
N ALA A 21 -1.05 2.88 -5.05
CA ALA A 21 0.19 2.65 -4.34
C ALA A 21 1.31 3.61 -4.79
N ALA A 22 1.46 3.86 -6.09
CA ALA A 22 2.41 4.85 -6.61
C ALA A 22 2.11 6.27 -6.12
N TYR A 23 0.82 6.64 -6.05
CA TYR A 23 0.39 7.91 -5.49
C TYR A 23 0.73 8.03 -4.00
N VAL A 24 0.46 6.99 -3.21
CA VAL A 24 0.81 6.95 -1.78
C VAL A 24 2.32 7.05 -1.57
N ALA A 25 3.12 6.36 -2.38
CA ALA A 25 4.58 6.48 -2.34
C ALA A 25 5.05 7.92 -2.60
N THR A 26 4.38 8.64 -3.51
CA THR A 26 4.70 10.05 -3.78
C THR A 26 4.32 10.95 -2.61
N LEU A 27 3.10 10.82 -2.08
CA LEU A 27 2.63 11.66 -0.96
C LEU A 27 3.46 11.48 0.32
N THR A 28 3.87 10.26 0.61
CA THR A 28 4.64 9.95 1.83
C THR A 28 5.99 10.66 1.86
N VAL A 29 6.60 10.97 0.71
CA VAL A 29 7.83 11.78 0.63
C VAL A 29 7.61 13.18 1.19
N GLU A 30 6.58 13.87 0.70
CA GLU A 30 6.28 15.24 1.11
C GLU A 30 5.86 15.29 2.59
N LEU A 31 5.04 14.35 3.03
CA LEU A 31 4.63 14.25 4.43
C LEU A 31 5.81 13.96 5.36
N ALA A 32 6.74 13.09 4.95
CA ALA A 32 7.94 12.79 5.76
C ALA A 32 8.83 14.03 5.88
N ARG A 33 8.96 14.83 4.82
CA ARG A 33 9.67 16.11 4.85
C ARG A 33 9.01 17.10 5.82
N ILE A 34 7.69 17.22 5.81
CA ILE A 34 6.95 18.07 6.75
C ILE A 34 7.15 17.58 8.19
N ALA A 35 7.05 16.26 8.42
CA ALA A 35 7.23 15.67 9.74
C ALA A 35 8.64 15.94 10.31
N ARG A 36 9.70 15.79 9.50
CA ARG A 36 11.08 16.13 9.90
C ARG A 36 11.21 17.62 10.24
N SER A 37 10.59 18.48 9.43
CA SER A 37 10.63 19.95 9.64
C SER A 37 9.92 20.39 10.92
N ASN A 38 8.99 19.58 11.43
CA ASN A 38 8.24 19.84 12.67
C ASN A 38 8.72 19.00 13.86
N ALA A 39 9.94 18.43 13.79
CA ALA A 39 10.52 17.60 14.85
C ALA A 39 9.63 16.39 15.26
N LEU A 40 9.00 15.75 14.28
CA LEU A 40 8.21 14.52 14.44
C LEU A 40 8.96 13.31 13.85
N PRO A 41 10.07 12.85 14.45
CA PRO A 41 10.95 11.84 13.85
C PRO A 41 10.28 10.47 13.70
N THR A 42 9.48 10.05 14.68
CA THR A 42 8.74 8.77 14.62
C THR A 42 7.74 8.76 13.46
N LEU A 43 7.05 9.89 13.22
CA LEU A 43 6.12 10.00 12.11
C LEU A 43 6.85 9.96 10.77
N ALA A 44 7.97 10.68 10.64
CA ALA A 44 8.80 10.64 9.43
C ALA A 44 9.27 9.21 9.12
N TYR A 45 9.70 8.46 10.14
CA TYR A 45 10.08 7.06 9.99
C TYR A 45 8.93 6.17 9.52
N LEU A 46 7.74 6.31 10.10
CA LEU A 46 6.56 5.55 9.66
C LEU A 46 6.18 5.87 8.21
N LEU A 47 6.32 7.13 7.80
CA LEU A 47 6.08 7.55 6.42
C LEU A 47 7.13 7.00 5.46
N ASP A 48 8.38 6.88 5.89
CA ASP A 48 9.44 6.23 5.10
C ASP A 48 9.15 4.72 4.91
N ILE A 49 8.68 4.03 5.97
CA ILE A 49 8.23 2.63 5.85
C ILE A 49 7.04 2.52 4.90
N ALA A 50 6.02 3.36 5.09
CA ALA A 50 4.82 3.35 4.25
C ALA A 50 5.17 3.60 2.78
N ARG A 51 6.17 4.44 2.50
CA ARG A 51 6.68 4.65 1.15
C ARG A 51 7.26 3.36 0.55
N LEU A 52 8.14 2.67 1.28
CA LEU A 52 8.76 1.42 0.81
C LEU A 52 7.71 0.34 0.51
N GLU A 53 6.71 0.21 1.38
CA GLU A 53 5.60 -0.72 1.16
C GLU A 53 4.77 -0.35 -0.07
N ALA A 54 4.46 0.93 -0.24
CA ALA A 54 3.71 1.43 -1.39
C ALA A 54 4.49 1.29 -2.71
N GLU A 55 5.80 1.56 -2.71
CA GLU A 55 6.67 1.30 -3.86
C GLU A 55 6.70 -0.19 -4.21
N THR A 56 6.74 -1.07 -3.21
CA THR A 56 6.71 -2.52 -3.40
C THR A 56 5.40 -2.97 -4.04
N GLN A 57 4.26 -2.45 -3.55
CA GLN A 57 2.95 -2.76 -4.10
C GLN A 57 2.73 -2.19 -5.51
N ALA A 58 3.25 -1.00 -5.81
CA ALA A 58 3.17 -0.40 -7.14
C ALA A 58 3.95 -1.20 -8.20
N ARG A 59 5.03 -1.87 -7.78
CA ARG A 59 5.87 -2.71 -8.65
C ARG A 59 5.37 -4.14 -8.75
N GLU A 60 4.49 -4.57 -7.84
CA GLU A 60 3.99 -5.94 -7.86
C GLU A 60 3.10 -6.12 -9.10
N PRO A 61 3.48 -7.02 -10.03
CA PRO A 61 2.68 -7.26 -11.21
C PRO A 61 1.28 -7.70 -10.78
N ALA A 62 0.29 -7.27 -11.55
CA ALA A 62 -1.10 -7.68 -11.45
C ALA A 62 -1.26 -9.18 -11.78
N LEU A 63 -0.60 -10.07 -11.04
CA LEU A 63 -0.80 -11.50 -11.18
C LEU A 63 -2.25 -11.81 -10.80
N PRO A 64 -3.02 -12.46 -11.69
CA PRO A 64 -4.34 -12.97 -11.35
C PRO A 64 -4.24 -13.79 -10.05
N GLN A 65 -5.24 -13.69 -9.17
CA GLN A 65 -5.23 -14.41 -7.88
C GLN A 65 -5.00 -15.92 -8.04
N SER A 66 -5.39 -16.50 -9.19
CA SER A 66 -5.12 -17.90 -9.55
C SER A 66 -3.63 -18.21 -9.65
N GLU A 67 -2.82 -17.34 -10.25
CA GLU A 67 -1.38 -17.58 -10.42
C GLU A 67 -0.57 -17.35 -9.13
N ARG A 68 -1.06 -16.48 -8.23
CA ARG A 68 -0.44 -16.28 -6.91
C ARG A 68 -0.62 -17.49 -6.00
N ALA A 69 -1.79 -18.14 -6.03
CA ALA A 69 -2.04 -19.37 -5.28
C ALA A 69 -1.16 -20.53 -5.78
N GLU A 70 -1.06 -20.71 -7.10
CA GLU A 70 -0.18 -21.73 -7.69
C GLU A 70 1.31 -21.50 -7.43
N ARG A 71 1.77 -20.24 -7.36
CA ARG A 71 3.18 -19.93 -7.00
C ARG A 71 3.50 -20.19 -5.54
N ALA A 72 2.52 -20.14 -4.65
CA ALA A 72 2.69 -20.45 -3.23
C ALA A 72 2.73 -21.96 -2.95
N GLU A 73 1.99 -22.76 -3.71
CA GLU A 73 1.99 -24.24 -3.60
C GLU A 73 3.23 -24.91 -4.21
N ARG A 74 3.98 -24.21 -5.08
CA ARG A 74 5.20 -24.74 -5.72
C ARG A 74 6.49 -24.44 -4.95
N ARG A 75 6.41 -23.88 -3.75
CA ARG A 75 7.55 -23.62 -2.85
C ARG A 75 7.51 -24.55 -1.65
#